data_AF-A0A367EV28-F1
#
_entry.id   AF-A0A367EV28-F1
#
_cell.length_a   1.000
_cell.length_b   1.000
_cell.length_c   1.000
_cell.angle_alpha   90.00
_cell.angle_beta   90.00
_cell.angle_gamma   90.00
#
_symmetry.space_group_name_H-M   'P 1'
#
loop_
_entity.id
_entity.type
_entity.pdbx_description
1 polymer ?
#
loop_
_entity_poly.entity_id
_entity_poly.type
_entity_poly.pdbx_seq_one_letter_code
_entity_poly.pdbx_strand_id
1 'polypeptide(L)'
;MTEISGGPLSPDSPSSSGSEQGGGGPGGRAAGFGDDASALPYGTPQAPRVAVRGEASVEFDPEYARIDVTVSARGTDRRTALEDLTRRNARALELVRGYGDAVEKLSTGTFSVQPQLSDKSRRERVHAYQGRVRLNATVTDFTVLGELTSRLGDLELTQVEGPWWGLWRDSPAHREARQQAVREAVTRAREYAEAVGAGLVALVELADLGAENAAPQLPAAPGASFRGYGGPAGPPPELDLEPQRQTVRAQVNARFVMSVPRLG
;
A
#
# COMPACT_ATOMS: atom_id res chain seq x y z
N MET A 1 -37.08 -46.41 29.43
CA MET A 1 -38.22 -45.52 29.11
C MET A 1 -37.80 -44.72 27.89
N THR A 2 -37.75 -45.43 26.76
CA THR A 2 -38.65 -45.32 25.59
C THR A 2 -38.08 -44.24 24.66
N GLU A 3 -37.30 -44.58 23.63
CA GLU A 3 -37.75 -44.98 22.26
C GLU A 3 -38.72 -43.94 21.66
N ILE A 4 -38.73 -43.61 20.36
CA ILE A 4 -38.70 -44.52 19.22
C ILE A 4 -38.37 -43.77 17.91
N SER A 5 -37.63 -44.48 17.03
CA SER A 5 -37.74 -44.63 15.56
C SER A 5 -37.94 -43.43 14.63
N GLY A 6 -37.37 -43.39 13.43
CA GLY A 6 -36.78 -44.42 12.55
C GLY A 6 -36.89 -43.84 11.13
N GLY A 7 -35.86 -43.83 10.29
CA GLY A 7 -35.36 -44.99 9.55
C GLY A 7 -35.45 -44.67 8.03
N PRO A 8 -34.50 -45.12 7.18
CA PRO A 8 -34.24 -44.59 5.83
C PRO A 8 -34.80 -45.47 4.70
N LEU A 9 -34.61 -45.09 3.42
CA LEU A 9 -34.19 -45.96 2.30
C LEU A 9 -34.19 -45.22 0.94
N SER A 10 -33.12 -45.41 0.17
CA SER A 10 -32.91 -44.96 -1.21
C SER A 10 -33.40 -46.03 -2.24
N PRO A 11 -33.08 -45.97 -3.55
CA PRO A 11 -34.08 -45.94 -4.63
C PRO A 11 -34.10 -47.22 -5.50
N ASP A 12 -35.10 -47.39 -6.37
CA ASP A 12 -34.88 -48.10 -7.63
C ASP A 12 -35.90 -47.77 -8.73
N SER A 13 -35.44 -47.95 -9.97
CA SER A 13 -36.07 -47.57 -11.24
C SER A 13 -37.30 -48.41 -11.62
N PRO A 14 -38.04 -48.04 -12.68
CA PRO A 14 -37.96 -48.89 -13.87
C PRO A 14 -37.97 -48.15 -15.22
N SER A 15 -37.29 -48.76 -16.19
CA SER A 15 -37.40 -48.52 -17.63
C SER A 15 -38.61 -49.25 -18.21
N SER A 16 -39.36 -48.63 -19.13
CA SER A 16 -40.05 -49.37 -20.20
C SER A 16 -40.36 -48.48 -21.40
N SER A 17 -39.91 -48.95 -22.54
CA SER A 17 -40.07 -48.45 -23.90
C SER A 17 -41.53 -48.42 -24.38
N GLY A 18 -41.86 -47.44 -25.23
CA GLY A 18 -43.09 -47.42 -26.01
C GLY A 18 -42.89 -46.58 -27.27
N SER A 19 -42.81 -47.24 -28.41
CA SER A 19 -42.71 -46.66 -29.74
C SER A 19 -44.04 -46.84 -30.46
N GLU A 20 -44.67 -45.75 -30.95
CA GLU A 20 -45.66 -45.84 -32.03
C GLU A 20 -45.77 -44.54 -32.83
N GLN A 21 -46.10 -44.72 -34.11
CA GLN A 21 -45.92 -43.82 -35.25
C GLN A 21 -47.18 -42.97 -35.54
N GLY A 22 -46.96 -41.81 -36.17
CA GLY A 22 -47.74 -41.40 -37.35
C GLY A 22 -48.84 -40.34 -37.17
N GLY A 23 -48.69 -39.20 -37.86
CA GLY A 23 -49.79 -38.26 -38.15
C GLY A 23 -49.29 -36.87 -38.56
N GLY A 24 -49.22 -36.59 -39.86
CA GLY A 24 -48.70 -35.34 -40.42
C GLY A 24 -49.70 -34.16 -40.46
N GLY A 25 -49.16 -32.95 -40.65
CA GLY A 25 -49.90 -31.73 -41.00
C GLY A 25 -49.06 -30.45 -40.80
N PRO A 26 -48.90 -29.57 -41.81
CA PRO A 26 -47.86 -28.52 -41.83
C PRO A 26 -48.35 -27.19 -41.26
N GLY A 27 -47.45 -26.41 -40.67
CA GLY A 27 -47.74 -25.05 -40.23
C GLY A 27 -46.46 -24.33 -39.79
N GLY A 28 -45.79 -23.69 -40.74
CA GLY A 28 -44.59 -22.93 -40.45
C GLY A 28 -44.84 -21.75 -39.53
N ARG A 29 -43.80 -21.37 -38.76
CA ARG A 29 -43.43 -19.96 -38.54
C ARG A 29 -42.07 -19.85 -37.86
N ALA A 30 -41.17 -19.23 -38.63
CA ALA A 30 -40.07 -18.34 -38.25
C ALA A 30 -39.26 -18.67 -36.98
N ALA A 31 -38.01 -19.05 -37.23
CA ALA A 31 -36.91 -18.89 -36.30
C ALA A 31 -36.83 -17.43 -35.82
N GLY A 32 -36.99 -17.21 -34.52
CA GLY A 32 -36.47 -16.05 -33.82
C GLY A 32 -35.13 -16.44 -33.22
N PHE A 33 -34.03 -16.19 -33.93
CA PHE A 33 -32.74 -16.08 -33.27
C PHE A 33 -32.76 -14.74 -32.54
N GLY A 34 -32.87 -14.79 -31.22
CA GLY A 34 -32.66 -13.60 -30.39
C GLY A 34 -31.25 -13.09 -30.62
N ASP A 35 -31.14 -11.80 -30.90
CA ASP A 35 -29.91 -11.01 -30.86
C ASP A 35 -29.34 -11.03 -29.43
N ASP A 36 -28.65 -12.11 -29.06
CA ASP A 36 -27.59 -12.03 -28.07
C ASP A 36 -26.38 -11.42 -28.80
N ALA A 37 -26.37 -10.09 -28.87
CA ALA A 37 -25.19 -9.32 -29.20
C ALA A 37 -24.16 -9.50 -28.08
N SER A 38 -23.54 -10.69 -28.04
CA SER A 38 -22.42 -10.99 -27.17
C SER A 38 -21.35 -9.93 -27.43
N ALA A 39 -21.03 -9.12 -26.44
CA ALA A 39 -19.91 -8.20 -26.51
C ALA A 39 -18.64 -9.01 -26.86
N LEU A 40 -18.22 -8.94 -28.13
CA LEU A 40 -17.12 -9.78 -28.62
C LEU A 40 -15.85 -9.45 -27.80
N PRO A 41 -15.07 -10.44 -27.34
CA PRO A 41 -13.91 -10.18 -26.47
C PRO A 41 -12.74 -9.45 -27.18
N TYR A 42 -12.83 -9.21 -28.49
CA TYR A 42 -11.81 -8.55 -29.32
C TYR A 42 -12.46 -7.50 -30.24
N GLY A 43 -11.65 -6.55 -30.74
CA GLY A 43 -12.11 -5.54 -31.69
C GLY A 43 -12.38 -6.15 -33.07
N THR A 44 -13.41 -5.65 -33.76
CA THR A 44 -13.75 -6.07 -35.13
C THR A 44 -13.61 -4.89 -36.09
N PRO A 45 -13.55 -5.10 -37.42
CA PRO A 45 -13.54 -3.99 -38.38
C PRO A 45 -14.75 -3.04 -38.23
N GLN A 46 -15.90 -3.56 -37.78
CA GLN A 46 -17.14 -2.81 -37.57
C GLN A 46 -17.24 -2.17 -36.17
N ALA A 47 -16.52 -2.72 -35.19
CA ALA A 47 -16.34 -2.13 -33.86
C ALA A 47 -14.87 -2.18 -33.42
N PRO A 48 -14.00 -1.35 -34.03
CA PRO A 48 -12.57 -1.34 -33.71
C PRO A 48 -12.33 -0.92 -32.27
N ARG A 49 -11.26 -1.43 -31.68
CA ARG A 49 -10.89 -1.14 -30.29
C ARG A 49 -9.55 -0.46 -30.19
N VAL A 50 -9.47 0.50 -29.28
CA VAL A 50 -8.20 1.11 -28.86
C VAL A 50 -7.97 0.75 -27.40
N ALA A 51 -6.77 0.25 -27.11
CA ALA A 51 -6.31 -0.02 -25.77
C ALA A 51 -5.19 0.96 -25.44
N VAL A 52 -5.34 1.67 -24.34
CA VAL A 52 -4.35 2.64 -23.86
C VAL A 52 -4.07 2.39 -22.40
N ARG A 53 -2.88 2.81 -21.98
CA ARG A 53 -2.55 2.98 -20.58
C ARG A 53 -2.68 4.45 -20.26
N GLY A 54 -3.26 4.80 -19.11
CA GLY A 54 -3.29 6.14 -18.55
C GLY A 54 -2.34 6.26 -17.38
N GLU A 55 -1.59 7.35 -17.27
CA GLU A 55 -0.68 7.59 -16.16
C GLU A 55 -0.83 9.01 -15.61
N ALA A 56 -0.73 9.14 -14.29
CA ALA A 56 -0.62 10.44 -13.63
C ALA A 56 0.44 10.40 -12.53
N SER A 57 1.13 11.52 -12.39
CA SER A 57 2.08 11.79 -11.32
C SER A 57 1.77 13.19 -10.82
N VAL A 58 1.26 13.30 -9.59
CA VAL A 58 0.82 14.55 -8.99
C VAL A 58 1.55 14.75 -7.67
N GLU A 59 1.96 15.98 -7.39
CA GLU A 59 2.65 16.33 -6.15
C GLU A 59 1.70 16.94 -5.13
N PHE A 60 1.76 16.44 -3.90
CA PHE A 60 0.98 16.91 -2.77
C PHE A 60 1.90 17.30 -1.63
N ASP A 61 1.46 18.22 -0.79
CA ASP A 61 2.15 18.48 0.47
C ASP A 61 1.92 17.30 1.42
N PRO A 62 2.91 16.92 2.25
CA PRO A 62 2.77 15.80 3.16
C PRO A 62 1.73 16.10 4.23
N GLU A 63 1.03 15.06 4.67
CA GLU A 63 0.00 15.14 5.73
C GLU A 63 0.59 14.80 7.10
N TYR A 64 1.69 14.04 7.13
CA TYR A 64 2.41 13.74 8.36
C TYR A 64 3.91 13.59 8.13
N ALA A 65 4.65 13.70 9.23
CA ALA A 65 6.06 13.39 9.34
C ALA A 65 6.26 12.28 10.38
N ARG A 66 7.00 11.23 10.03
CA ARG A 66 7.40 10.20 10.98
C ARG A 66 8.83 10.44 11.44
N ILE A 67 9.08 10.32 12.74
CA ILE A 67 10.43 10.27 13.31
C ILE A 67 10.59 8.98 14.11
N ASP A 68 11.81 8.45 14.09
CA ASP A 68 12.20 7.30 14.88
C ASP A 68 13.22 7.72 15.93
N VAL A 69 12.90 7.44 17.19
CA VAL A 69 13.75 7.80 18.33
C VAL A 69 14.30 6.52 18.93
N THR A 70 15.62 6.36 18.91
CA THR A 70 16.31 5.25 19.56
C THR A 70 16.94 5.72 20.85
N VAL A 71 16.40 5.26 21.98
CA VAL A 71 16.97 5.50 23.31
C VAL A 71 17.86 4.32 23.67
N SER A 72 19.09 4.61 24.09
CA SER A 72 20.08 3.59 24.46
C SER A 72 20.52 3.73 25.92
N ALA A 73 20.96 2.62 26.50
CA ALA A 73 21.63 2.60 27.79
C ALA A 73 22.75 1.55 27.79
N ARG A 74 23.76 1.76 28.64
CA ARG A 74 24.86 0.83 28.82
C ARG A 74 25.17 0.69 30.32
N GLY A 75 25.41 -0.54 30.77
CA GLY A 75 25.78 -0.84 32.15
C GLY A 75 26.78 -1.98 32.22
N THR A 76 27.52 -2.09 33.32
CA THR A 76 28.45 -3.20 33.59
C THR A 76 27.71 -4.50 33.92
N ASP A 77 26.50 -4.40 34.48
CA ASP A 77 25.55 -5.48 34.67
C ASP A 77 24.21 -5.20 33.97
N ARG A 78 23.43 -6.26 33.76
CA ARG A 78 22.17 -6.20 33.02
C ARG A 78 21.10 -5.37 33.72
N ARG A 79 21.03 -5.42 35.05
CA ARG A 79 19.98 -4.77 35.83
C ARG A 79 20.14 -3.27 35.75
N THR A 80 21.35 -2.77 36.00
CA THR A 80 21.68 -1.35 35.88
C THR A 80 21.38 -0.82 34.47
N ALA A 81 21.77 -1.55 33.42
CA ALA A 81 21.50 -1.15 32.04
C ALA A 81 19.99 -1.03 31.73
N LEU A 82 19.17 -1.90 32.32
CA LEU A 82 17.71 -1.90 32.13
C LEU A 82 17.02 -0.78 32.93
N GLU A 83 17.42 -0.55 34.18
CA GLU A 83 16.91 0.54 35.02
C GLU A 83 17.16 1.89 34.35
N ASP A 84 18.39 2.07 33.85
CA ASP A 84 18.79 3.24 33.08
C ASP A 84 18.00 3.43 31.79
N LEU A 85 17.83 2.35 31.02
CA LEU A 85 17.05 2.40 29.79
C LEU A 85 15.60 2.79 30.06
N THR A 86 15.00 2.22 31.11
CA THR A 86 13.61 2.49 31.49
C THR A 86 13.42 3.95 31.88
N ARG A 87 14.34 4.50 32.68
CA ARG A 87 14.33 5.91 33.08
C ARG A 87 14.47 6.85 31.87
N ARG A 88 15.45 6.61 30.98
CA ARG A 88 15.66 7.42 29.77
C ARG A 88 14.47 7.33 28.82
N ASN A 89 13.92 6.13 28.64
CA ASN A 89 12.74 5.92 27.82
C ASN A 89 11.52 6.65 28.36
N ALA A 90 11.27 6.62 29.68
CA ALA A 90 10.20 7.38 30.30
C ALA A 90 10.35 8.89 30.02
N ARG A 91 11.57 9.42 30.14
CA ARG A 91 11.86 10.83 29.84
C ARG A 91 11.58 11.19 28.37
N ALA A 92 11.98 10.35 27.43
CA ALA A 92 11.69 10.55 26.01
C ALA A 92 10.18 10.50 25.73
N LEU A 93 9.46 9.53 26.31
CA LEU A 93 8.01 9.43 26.17
C LEU A 93 7.28 10.64 26.75
N GLU A 94 7.69 11.12 27.93
CA GLU A 94 7.14 12.33 28.55
C GLU A 94 7.35 13.57 27.66
N LEU A 95 8.55 13.73 27.11
CA LEU A 95 8.86 14.83 26.21
C LEU A 95 7.94 14.81 24.99
N VAL A 96 7.84 13.67 24.30
CA VAL A 96 6.99 13.55 23.09
C VAL A 96 5.50 13.79 23.44
N ARG A 97 5.02 13.22 24.55
CA ARG A 97 3.63 13.43 25.01
C ARG A 97 3.33 14.87 25.40
N GLY A 98 4.34 15.64 25.80
CA GLY A 98 4.21 17.06 26.12
C GLY A 98 3.77 17.93 24.94
N TYR A 99 3.96 17.47 23.70
CA TYR A 99 3.52 18.15 22.48
C TYR A 99 2.04 17.88 22.13
N GLY A 100 1.34 17.03 22.91
CA GLY A 100 -0.11 16.84 22.81
C GLY A 100 -0.57 16.42 21.41
N ASP A 101 -1.58 17.14 20.90
CA ASP A 101 -2.28 16.82 19.65
C ASP A 101 -1.40 16.99 18.39
N ALA A 102 -0.23 17.64 18.50
CA ALA A 102 0.72 17.68 17.40
C ALA A 102 1.31 16.31 17.07
N VAL A 103 1.32 15.40 18.05
CA VAL A 103 1.76 14.00 17.89
C VAL A 103 0.54 13.11 17.77
N GLU A 104 0.10 12.89 16.53
CA GLU A 104 -1.01 12.00 16.17
C GLU A 104 -0.84 10.58 16.75
N LYS A 105 0.38 10.04 16.68
CA LYS A 105 0.65 8.66 17.10
C LYS A 105 2.02 8.52 17.72
N LEU A 106 2.06 7.87 18.88
CA LEU A 106 3.30 7.46 19.54
C LEU A 106 3.24 5.96 19.83
N SER A 107 4.25 5.23 19.39
CA SER A 107 4.36 3.79 19.61
C SER A 107 5.77 3.37 19.98
N THR A 108 5.87 2.33 20.82
CA THR A 108 7.15 1.67 21.13
C THR A 108 7.29 0.48 20.20
N GLY A 109 8.32 0.50 19.35
CA GLY A 109 8.62 -0.57 18.42
C GLY A 109 9.44 -1.67 19.10
N THR A 110 10.73 -1.73 18.77
CA THR A 110 11.61 -2.80 19.23
C THR A 110 12.33 -2.43 20.52
N PHE A 111 12.37 -3.38 21.46
CA PHE A 111 13.24 -3.35 22.64
C PHE A 111 14.26 -4.49 22.55
N SER A 112 15.52 -4.22 22.88
CA SER A 112 16.55 -5.25 22.95
C SER A 112 17.57 -4.94 24.05
N VAL A 113 18.08 -5.99 24.69
CA VAL A 113 19.20 -5.91 25.62
C VAL A 113 20.18 -7.01 25.26
N GLN A 114 21.41 -6.63 24.93
CA GLN A 114 22.43 -7.53 24.43
C GLN A 114 23.70 -7.44 25.29
N PRO A 115 24.31 -8.58 25.65
CA PRO A 115 25.63 -8.56 26.26
C PRO A 115 26.67 -8.07 25.25
N GLN A 116 27.71 -7.41 25.74
CA GLN A 116 28.85 -6.94 24.97
C GLN A 116 30.08 -7.74 25.38
N LEU A 117 30.60 -8.53 24.44
CA LEU A 117 31.80 -9.34 24.63
C LEU A 117 33.05 -8.46 24.55
N SER A 118 34.07 -8.80 25.33
CA SER A 118 35.37 -8.13 25.26
C SER A 118 36.18 -8.65 24.09
N ASP A 119 36.55 -7.78 23.16
CA ASP A 119 37.34 -8.11 21.96
C ASP A 119 38.79 -8.50 22.30
N LYS A 120 39.25 -8.22 23.53
CA LYS A 120 40.63 -8.40 23.97
C LYS A 120 40.91 -9.75 24.65
N SER A 121 39.94 -10.66 24.72
CA SER A 121 40.09 -11.94 25.42
C SER A 121 39.88 -13.14 24.50
N ARG A 122 40.79 -14.13 24.59
CA ARG A 122 40.61 -15.47 23.96
C ARG A 122 39.48 -16.30 24.60
N ARG A 123 38.74 -15.72 25.56
CA ARG A 123 37.56 -16.32 26.20
C ARG A 123 36.38 -15.37 26.04
N GLU A 124 35.21 -15.90 25.71
CA GLU A 124 33.96 -15.15 25.66
C GLU A 124 33.62 -14.60 27.06
N ARG A 125 34.01 -13.36 27.35
CA ARG A 125 33.69 -12.68 28.61
C ARG A 125 32.87 -11.44 28.32
N VAL A 126 31.65 -11.42 28.86
CA VAL A 126 30.78 -10.23 28.86
C VAL A 126 31.40 -9.18 29.79
N HIS A 127 31.56 -7.96 29.29
CA HIS A 127 32.10 -6.83 30.07
C HIS A 127 31.11 -5.67 30.22
N ALA A 128 30.02 -5.66 29.45
CA ALA A 128 28.94 -4.70 29.55
C ALA A 128 27.64 -5.27 28.96
N TYR A 129 26.54 -4.61 29.23
CA TYR A 129 25.26 -4.81 28.59
C TYR A 129 24.85 -3.53 27.89
N GLN A 130 24.28 -3.66 26.70
CA GLN A 130 23.71 -2.56 25.95
C GLN A 130 22.22 -2.81 25.75
N GLY A 131 21.41 -1.87 26.23
CA GLY A 131 19.97 -1.83 26.01
C GLY A 131 19.61 -0.77 24.97
N ARG A 132 18.62 -1.06 24.12
CA ARG A 132 18.03 -0.10 23.19
C ARG A 132 16.51 -0.27 23.14
N VAL A 133 15.81 0.84 23.01
CA VAL A 133 14.37 0.87 22.69
C VAL A 133 14.14 1.87 21.57
N ARG A 134 13.32 1.48 20.59
CA ARG A 134 12.91 2.33 19.47
C ARG A 134 11.48 2.82 19.70
N LEU A 135 11.29 4.13 19.64
CA LEU A 135 10.00 4.80 19.61
C LEU A 135 9.74 5.30 18.19
N ASN A 136 8.49 5.27 17.77
CA ASN A 136 8.04 5.80 16.49
C ASN A 136 6.97 6.84 16.80
N ALA A 137 7.20 8.08 16.37
CA ALA A 137 6.25 9.17 16.51
C ALA A 137 5.82 9.65 15.12
N THR A 138 4.52 9.83 14.94
CA THR A 138 3.91 10.47 13.78
C THR A 138 3.40 11.83 14.21
N VAL A 139 3.89 12.87 13.54
CA VAL A 139 3.66 14.28 13.83
C VAL A 139 2.90 14.89 12.65
N THR A 140 1.85 15.65 12.93
CA THR A 140 1.00 16.31 11.92
C THR A 140 1.24 17.82 11.88
N ASP A 141 1.71 18.42 12.97
CA ASP A 141 2.15 19.81 13.00
C ASP A 141 3.67 19.91 12.77
N PHE A 142 4.05 20.38 11.60
CA PHE A 142 5.46 20.48 11.21
C PHE A 142 6.18 21.65 11.87
N THR A 143 5.44 22.63 12.42
CA THR A 143 6.07 23.78 13.11
C THR A 143 6.74 23.35 14.41
N VAL A 144 6.18 22.35 15.09
CA VAL A 144 6.75 21.81 16.34
C VAL A 144 7.77 20.69 16.11
N LEU A 145 7.85 20.16 14.88
CA LEU A 145 8.69 19.02 14.55
C LEU A 145 10.19 19.32 14.73
N GLY A 146 10.63 20.51 14.30
CA GLY A 146 12.01 20.97 14.48
C GLY A 146 12.37 21.06 15.96
N GLU A 147 11.55 21.75 16.75
CA GLU A 147 11.72 21.89 18.20
C GLU A 147 11.74 20.53 18.91
N LEU A 148 10.78 19.65 18.61
CA LEU A 148 10.69 18.31 19.18
C LEU A 148 11.94 17.49 18.87
N THR A 149 12.43 17.53 17.62
CA THR A 149 13.62 16.81 17.17
C THR A 149 14.87 17.32 17.88
N SER A 150 15.03 18.64 18.01
CA SER A 150 16.14 19.24 18.76
C SER A 150 16.11 18.83 20.23
N ARG A 151 14.97 18.93 20.91
CA ARG A 151 14.85 18.53 22.32
C ARG A 151 15.07 17.04 22.57
N LEU A 152 14.66 16.19 21.62
CA LEU A 152 14.96 14.76 21.67
C LEU A 152 16.45 14.49 21.47
N GLY A 153 17.12 15.25 20.61
CA GLY A 153 18.57 15.19 20.38
C GLY A 153 19.40 15.58 21.60
N ASP A 154 18.87 16.47 22.46
CA ASP A 154 19.53 16.87 23.72
C ASP A 154 19.46 15.78 24.81
N LEU A 155 18.63 14.74 24.64
CA LEU A 155 18.54 13.65 25.61
C LEU A 155 19.78 12.74 25.53
N GLU A 156 20.32 12.38 26.69
CA GLU A 156 21.47 11.48 26.76
C GLU A 156 21.23 10.14 26.05
N LEU A 157 22.20 9.71 25.24
CA LEU A 157 22.18 8.43 24.51
C LEU A 157 20.91 8.23 23.66
N THR A 158 20.36 9.32 23.14
CA THR A 158 19.19 9.32 22.26
C THR A 158 19.62 9.66 20.84
N GLN A 159 19.13 8.90 19.88
CA GLN A 159 19.33 9.13 18.45
C GLN A 159 17.97 9.36 17.81
N VAL A 160 17.84 10.41 17.01
CA VAL A 160 16.63 10.70 16.23
C VAL A 160 16.94 10.50 14.76
N GLU A 161 16.07 9.77 14.06
CA GLU A 161 16.15 9.51 12.62
C GLU A 161 14.88 10.01 11.94
N GLY A 162 15.03 10.52 10.71
CA GLY A 162 13.94 11.14 9.94
C GLY A 162 14.17 12.65 9.73
N PRO A 163 13.10 13.42 9.42
CA PRO A 163 11.71 12.97 9.26
C PRO A 163 11.46 12.23 7.94
N TRP A 164 10.55 11.25 7.97
CA TRP A 164 9.96 10.66 6.77
C TRP A 164 8.57 11.24 6.54
N TRP A 165 8.43 12.00 5.47
CA TRP A 165 7.19 12.61 5.03
C TRP A 165 6.24 11.57 4.42
N GLY A 166 4.94 11.73 4.59
CA GLY A 166 3.95 10.82 4.04
C GLY A 166 2.55 11.39 3.92
N LEU A 167 1.71 10.61 3.25
CA LEU A 167 0.27 10.84 3.10
C LEU A 167 -0.46 9.68 3.75
N TRP A 168 -1.63 9.94 4.32
CA TRP A 168 -2.48 8.89 4.85
C TRP A 168 -3.00 7.99 3.72
N ARG A 169 -3.22 6.71 4.03
CA ARG A 169 -3.73 5.73 3.08
C ARG A 169 -5.06 6.16 2.43
N ASP A 170 -5.90 6.84 3.20
CA ASP A 170 -7.21 7.35 2.82
C ASP A 170 -7.18 8.81 2.33
N SER A 171 -5.98 9.37 2.14
CA SER A 171 -5.79 10.72 1.61
C SER A 171 -6.53 10.91 0.27
N PRO A 172 -7.20 12.07 0.08
CA PRO A 172 -7.81 12.41 -1.20
C PRO A 172 -6.78 12.49 -2.34
N ALA A 173 -5.49 12.70 -2.05
CA ALA A 173 -4.40 12.72 -3.03
C ALA A 173 -4.39 11.46 -3.92
N HIS A 174 -4.64 10.29 -3.33
CA HIS A 174 -4.71 9.03 -4.06
C HIS A 174 -5.90 8.98 -5.02
N ARG A 175 -7.05 9.54 -4.63
CA ARG A 175 -8.23 9.63 -5.49
C ARG A 175 -7.96 10.56 -6.67
N GLU A 176 -7.37 11.72 -6.40
CA GLU A 176 -7.08 12.72 -7.42
C GLU A 176 -6.10 12.19 -8.46
N ALA A 177 -5.01 11.55 -8.04
CA ALA A 177 -4.05 10.93 -8.96
C ALA A 177 -4.73 9.89 -9.86
N ARG A 178 -5.61 9.02 -9.32
CA ARG A 178 -6.37 8.05 -10.13
C ARG A 178 -7.30 8.73 -11.12
N GLN A 179 -8.04 9.77 -10.71
CA GLN A 179 -8.91 10.51 -11.62
C GLN A 179 -8.12 11.15 -12.76
N GLN A 180 -6.93 11.68 -12.47
CA GLN A 180 -6.06 12.25 -13.49
C GLN A 180 -5.54 11.19 -14.46
N ALA A 181 -5.15 10.01 -13.98
CA ALA A 181 -4.72 8.90 -14.84
C ALA A 181 -5.85 8.42 -15.77
N VAL A 182 -7.09 8.38 -15.29
CA VAL A 182 -8.27 8.04 -16.11
C VAL A 182 -8.52 9.11 -17.19
N ARG A 183 -8.44 10.40 -16.83
CA ARG A 183 -8.58 11.49 -17.82
C ARG A 183 -7.50 11.41 -18.88
N GLU A 184 -6.27 11.10 -18.48
CA GLU A 184 -5.13 10.93 -19.38
C GLU A 184 -5.36 9.77 -20.36
N ALA A 185 -5.84 8.61 -19.87
CA ALA A 185 -6.24 7.51 -20.74
C ALA A 185 -7.29 7.93 -21.77
N VAL A 186 -8.33 8.65 -21.36
CA VAL A 186 -9.39 9.11 -22.27
C VAL A 186 -8.84 10.06 -23.33
N THR A 187 -7.98 11.01 -22.93
CA THR A 187 -7.32 11.93 -23.86
C THR A 187 -6.48 11.17 -24.88
N ARG A 188 -5.61 10.28 -24.43
CA ARG A 188 -4.75 9.46 -25.30
C ARG A 188 -5.56 8.58 -26.27
N ALA A 189 -6.63 7.94 -25.79
CA ALA A 189 -7.49 7.12 -26.64
C ALA A 189 -8.19 7.96 -27.73
N ARG A 190 -8.61 9.19 -27.39
CA ARG A 190 -9.20 10.13 -28.35
C ARG A 190 -8.18 10.55 -29.40
N GLU A 191 -6.97 10.93 -29.00
CA GLU A 191 -5.88 11.31 -29.91
C GLU A 191 -5.58 10.18 -30.91
N TYR A 192 -5.55 8.92 -30.46
CA TYR A 192 -5.32 7.76 -31.33
C TYR A 192 -6.48 7.49 -32.28
N ALA A 193 -7.73 7.61 -31.83
CA ALA A 193 -8.89 7.45 -32.69
C ALA A 193 -8.91 8.52 -33.79
N GLU A 194 -8.68 9.79 -33.41
CA GLU A 194 -8.64 10.92 -34.34
C GLU A 194 -7.54 10.75 -35.40
N ALA A 195 -6.36 10.25 -35.01
CA ALA A 195 -5.24 10.01 -35.92
C ALA A 195 -5.56 9.01 -37.06
N VAL A 196 -6.53 8.12 -36.87
CA VAL A 196 -6.99 7.15 -37.89
C VAL A 196 -8.33 7.54 -38.53
N GLY A 197 -8.76 8.79 -38.35
CA GLY A 197 -10.03 9.29 -38.86
C GLY A 197 -11.26 8.65 -38.21
N ALA A 198 -11.11 8.14 -36.98
CA ALA A 198 -12.18 7.60 -36.14
C ALA A 198 -12.51 8.54 -34.97
N GLY A 199 -13.61 8.27 -34.28
CA GLY A 199 -13.97 8.90 -33.00
C GLY A 199 -14.11 7.86 -31.89
N LEU A 200 -13.83 8.26 -30.65
CA LEU A 200 -14.05 7.43 -29.47
C LEU A 200 -15.56 7.29 -29.19
N VAL A 201 -16.06 6.07 -29.02
CA VAL A 201 -17.51 5.80 -28.90
C VAL A 201 -17.90 5.44 -27.46
N ALA A 202 -17.26 4.42 -26.88
CA ALA A 202 -17.64 3.91 -25.57
C ALA A 202 -16.45 3.29 -24.84
N LEU A 203 -16.47 3.38 -23.51
CA LEU A 203 -15.59 2.62 -22.63
C LEU A 203 -16.05 1.17 -22.59
N VAL A 204 -15.12 0.24 -22.83
CA VAL A 204 -15.34 -1.21 -22.71
C VAL A 204 -14.85 -1.70 -21.36
N GLU A 205 -13.64 -1.29 -20.99
CA GLU A 205 -12.97 -1.78 -19.80
C GLU A 205 -12.08 -0.70 -19.22
N LEU A 206 -12.09 -0.57 -17.89
CA LEU A 206 -11.16 0.24 -17.12
C LEU A 206 -10.66 -0.60 -15.96
N ALA A 207 -9.36 -0.79 -15.89
CA ALA A 207 -8.71 -1.62 -14.88
C ALA A 207 -7.49 -0.90 -14.29
N ASP A 208 -7.27 -1.06 -12.99
CA ASP A 208 -5.94 -0.78 -12.42
C ASP A 208 -4.93 -1.81 -12.96
N LEU A 209 -3.65 -1.43 -13.03
CA LEU A 209 -2.61 -2.34 -13.47
C LEU A 209 -2.58 -3.61 -12.61
N GLY A 210 -2.66 -4.77 -13.24
CA GLY A 210 -2.63 -6.07 -12.57
C GLY A 210 -3.99 -6.55 -12.04
N ALA A 211 -5.06 -5.76 -12.14
CA ALA A 211 -6.42 -6.22 -11.85
C ALA A 211 -6.93 -7.22 -12.92
N GLU A 212 -6.37 -7.15 -14.13
CA GLU A 212 -6.71 -8.01 -15.26
C GLU A 212 -6.12 -9.43 -15.19
N ASN A 213 -5.14 -9.68 -14.30
CA ASN A 213 -4.61 -10.99 -13.93
C ASN A 213 -3.95 -10.92 -12.54
N ALA A 214 -4.73 -11.10 -11.47
CA ALA A 214 -4.23 -11.11 -10.10
C ALA A 214 -3.44 -12.41 -9.81
N ALA A 215 -2.21 -12.53 -10.33
CA ALA A 215 -1.22 -13.41 -9.75
C ALA A 215 -0.54 -12.70 -8.57
N PRO A 216 -0.34 -13.36 -7.41
CA PRO A 216 0.24 -12.71 -6.24
C PRO A 216 1.66 -12.22 -6.52
N GLN A 217 1.87 -10.91 -6.42
CA GLN A 217 3.20 -10.30 -6.47
C GLN A 217 3.77 -10.30 -5.06
N LEU A 218 4.88 -11.04 -4.86
CA LEU A 218 5.66 -11.04 -3.63
C LEU A 218 6.40 -9.70 -3.49
N PRO A 219 6.41 -9.06 -2.29
CA PRO A 219 7.13 -7.81 -2.10
C PRO A 219 8.65 -8.03 -2.06
N ALA A 220 9.38 -7.18 -2.80
CA ALA A 220 10.83 -7.07 -2.75
C ALA A 220 11.27 -6.26 -1.52
N ALA A 221 12.27 -6.76 -0.78
CA ALA A 221 12.83 -6.10 0.39
C ALA A 221 14.00 -5.18 0.01
N PRO A 222 14.04 -3.90 0.44
CA PRO A 222 15.25 -3.10 0.35
C PRO A 222 16.13 -3.35 1.58
N GLY A 223 17.36 -3.80 1.33
CA GLY A 223 18.46 -3.71 2.29
C GLY A 223 19.41 -2.58 1.88
N ALA A 224 19.91 -1.82 2.86
CA ALA A 224 21.31 -1.35 2.92
C ALA A 224 21.54 -0.51 4.19
N SER A 225 22.71 -0.72 4.78
CA SER A 225 23.32 -0.09 5.95
C SER A 225 24.20 1.09 5.59
N PHE A 226 24.35 2.11 6.44
CA PHE A 226 25.55 2.98 6.50
C PHE A 226 25.88 3.47 7.93
N ARG A 227 27.18 3.58 8.21
CA ARG A 227 27.84 4.11 9.43
C ARG A 227 28.41 5.51 9.15
N GLY A 228 28.52 6.35 10.19
CA GLY A 228 29.76 7.12 10.43
C GLY A 228 29.68 8.57 10.95
N TYR A 229 30.19 8.74 12.18
CA TYR A 229 30.98 9.84 12.79
C TYR A 229 30.45 11.27 12.99
N GLY A 230 30.71 11.77 14.22
CA GLY A 230 30.45 13.13 14.69
C GLY A 230 31.70 13.98 14.91
N GLY A 231 31.46 15.26 15.24
CA GLY A 231 32.42 16.31 15.61
C GLY A 231 31.74 17.37 16.50
N PRO A 232 32.51 18.28 17.13
CA PRO A 232 32.17 18.90 18.43
C PRO A 232 31.16 20.06 18.37
N ALA A 233 30.52 20.29 19.52
CA ALA A 233 29.34 21.12 19.71
C ALA A 233 29.64 22.61 20.03
N GLY A 234 28.92 23.49 19.34
CA GLY A 234 28.46 24.78 19.85
C GLY A 234 26.99 24.66 20.35
N PRO A 235 26.35 25.76 20.80
CA PRO A 235 24.94 25.73 21.24
C PRO A 235 24.01 25.25 20.12
N PRO A 236 22.95 24.48 20.44
CA PRO A 236 22.18 23.74 19.44
C PRO A 236 21.45 24.68 18.47
N PRO A 237 21.68 24.57 17.14
CA PRO A 237 20.80 25.19 16.16
C PRO A 237 19.46 24.45 16.14
N GLU A 238 18.36 25.20 16.10
CA GLU A 238 17.05 24.65 15.78
C GLU A 238 17.10 24.12 14.34
N LEU A 239 16.70 22.87 14.14
CA LEU A 239 16.72 22.27 12.82
C LEU A 239 15.47 22.75 12.07
N ASP A 240 15.67 23.62 11.08
CA ASP A 240 14.62 24.01 10.15
C ASP A 240 14.34 22.84 9.19
N LEU A 241 13.17 22.23 9.34
CA LEU A 241 12.74 21.05 8.61
C LEU A 241 11.64 21.45 7.63
N GLU A 242 12.02 21.71 6.38
CA GLU A 242 11.06 22.01 5.31
C GLU A 242 10.31 20.73 4.87
N PRO A 243 8.96 20.75 4.83
CA PRO A 243 8.17 19.62 4.34
C PRO A 243 8.50 19.26 2.89
N GLN A 244 8.87 17.99 2.66
CA GLN A 244 9.10 17.50 1.30
C GLN A 244 7.79 17.09 0.64
N ARG A 245 7.51 17.60 -0.57
CA ARG A 245 6.34 17.22 -1.36
C ARG A 245 6.37 15.72 -1.71
N GLN A 246 5.20 15.11 -1.68
CA GLN A 246 4.97 13.70 -1.95
C GLN A 246 4.41 13.49 -3.35
N THR A 247 5.10 12.69 -4.15
CA THR A 247 4.63 12.32 -5.49
C THR A 247 3.72 11.09 -5.41
N VAL A 248 2.46 11.27 -5.76
CA VAL A 248 1.51 10.16 -5.91
C VAL A 248 1.40 9.79 -7.37
N ARG A 249 1.68 8.52 -7.68
CA ARG A 249 1.55 7.95 -9.02
C ARG A 249 0.32 7.05 -9.11
N ALA A 250 -0.39 7.16 -10.22
CA ALA A 250 -1.52 6.28 -10.53
C ALA A 250 -1.45 5.87 -12.00
N GLN A 251 -1.83 4.62 -12.28
CA GLN A 251 -1.80 4.05 -13.62
C GLN A 251 -3.03 3.17 -13.84
N VAL A 252 -3.63 3.27 -15.02
CA VAL A 252 -4.82 2.52 -15.41
C VAL A 252 -4.67 1.97 -16.83
N ASN A 253 -5.27 0.82 -17.11
CA ASN A 253 -5.48 0.32 -18.46
C ASN A 253 -6.94 0.58 -18.86
N ALA A 254 -7.14 1.14 -20.03
CA ALA A 254 -8.47 1.43 -20.55
C ALA A 254 -8.60 0.91 -21.99
N ARG A 255 -9.72 0.24 -22.26
CA ARG A 255 -10.11 -0.23 -23.59
C ARG A 255 -11.39 0.47 -24.00
N PHE A 256 -11.41 0.99 -25.23
CA PHE A 256 -12.55 1.70 -25.78
C PHE A 256 -12.92 1.12 -27.15
N VAL A 257 -14.20 1.22 -27.50
CA VAL A 257 -14.65 1.09 -28.89
C VAL A 257 -14.51 2.45 -29.56
N MET A 258 -14.01 2.44 -30.79
CA MET A 258 -13.98 3.60 -31.68
C MET A 258 -14.81 3.33 -32.94
N SER A 259 -15.20 4.39 -33.64
CA SER A 259 -15.89 4.27 -34.93
C SER A 259 -14.96 3.64 -35.99
N VAL A 260 -15.53 3.16 -37.09
CA VAL A 260 -14.77 2.60 -38.21
C VAL A 260 -13.76 3.65 -38.73
N PRO A 261 -12.45 3.36 -38.75
CA PRO A 261 -11.41 4.24 -39.27
C PRO A 261 -11.63 4.59 -40.75
N ARG A 262 -11.23 5.81 -41.11
CA ARG A 262 -11.15 6.25 -42.52
C ARG A 262 -9.69 6.27 -42.92
N LEU A 263 -9.19 5.08 -43.25
CA LEU A 263 -7.85 4.90 -43.77
C LEU A 263 -7.90 5.31 -45.25
N GLY A 264 -7.46 6.53 -45.54
CA GLY A 264 -7.36 7.06 -46.90
C GLY A 264 -6.39 6.28 -47.77
#